data_AF-A0A973EEE7-F1
#
_entry.id   AF-A0A973EEE7-F1
#
_cell.length_a   1.000
_cell.length_b   1.000
_cell.length_c   1.000
_cell.angle_alpha   90.00
_cell.angle_beta   90.00
_cell.angle_gamma   90.00
#
_symmetry.space_group_name_H-M   'P 1'
#
loop_
_entity.id
_entity.type
_entity.pdbx_description
1 polymer ?
#
loop_
_entity_poly.entity_id
_entity_poly.type
_entity_poly.pdbx_seq_one_letter_code
_entity_poly.pdbx_strand_id
1 'polypeptide(L)'
;MDIEALRQQAQRGVPEAQLQLAIAYMTGNGLEQDAAMGRRWLAEAARNGHTDAARFLGLIYLRGLDTPPDLERSEALLAQAMDAGDREAAWCLASLRLGRRDNDSARTAGRRDLEAAASAGHPRALCQLAWLLDGRTDEPAAPREALELARRAAQAGDGGALLLLSEWARLGRWTARDMPLAGALAQAAAARNWLLAAELAKEMPAGGRLALERLQFSEDRNSDWPAPTLTMASWEPRVVLVRRLLSDFECAEVINAAGEHLTPSFIVDQDGDHASDQIRSSTEVRLRDGLRNLVVNAVEERMATWSMVPVAHGEYPLVLRYEHGQSFEQHFDYFIPERFTMGQGPLEFGGQRIATQLLYLNAGFTGGETRFDRAEMVIQPERGMCMMFHNVKPDHNVDPLTRHTGVAVETGVKWLLSRWIRELPSDCPAATHDRDVYRPATA
;
A
#
# COMPACT_ATOMS: atom_id res chain seq x y z
N MET A 1 -14.39 22.87 -23.95
CA MET A 1 -13.20 22.27 -24.61
C MET A 1 -13.66 21.81 -25.97
N ASP A 2 -13.05 22.32 -27.04
CA ASP A 2 -13.31 21.84 -28.40
C ASP A 2 -12.45 20.59 -28.64
N ILE A 3 -13.06 19.41 -28.48
CA ILE A 3 -12.39 18.12 -28.59
C ILE A 3 -11.85 17.88 -30.01
N GLU A 4 -12.52 18.40 -31.04
CA GLU A 4 -12.11 18.19 -32.42
C GLU A 4 -10.86 19.02 -32.74
N ALA A 5 -10.85 20.29 -32.32
CA ALA A 5 -9.65 21.12 -32.41
C ALA A 5 -8.48 20.54 -31.59
N LEU A 6 -8.76 19.98 -30.41
CA LEU A 6 -7.77 19.32 -29.56
C LEU A 6 -7.16 18.08 -30.24
N ARG A 7 -8.00 17.22 -30.85
CA ARG A 7 -7.55 16.06 -31.62
C ARG A 7 -6.66 16.45 -32.78
N GLN A 8 -7.03 17.49 -33.54
CA GLN A 8 -6.21 17.95 -34.65
C GLN A 8 -4.84 18.48 -34.20
N GLN A 9 -4.78 19.19 -33.07
CA GLN A 9 -3.50 19.67 -32.51
C GLN A 9 -2.65 18.52 -31.99
N ALA A 10 -3.25 17.55 -31.30
CA ALA A 10 -2.57 16.36 -30.82
C ALA A 10 -1.99 15.52 -31.98
N GLN A 11 -2.75 15.34 -33.07
CA GLN A 11 -2.29 14.67 -34.29
C GLN A 11 -1.15 15.40 -35.01
N ARG A 12 -1.06 16.72 -34.86
CA ARG A 12 0.05 17.53 -35.37
C ARG A 12 1.30 17.46 -34.46
N GLY A 13 1.27 16.70 -33.38
CA GLY A 13 2.40 16.50 -32.49
C GLY A 13 2.60 17.62 -31.46
N VAL A 14 1.58 18.46 -31.23
CA VAL A 14 1.65 19.51 -30.19
C VAL A 14 1.62 18.84 -28.81
N PRO A 15 2.72 18.87 -28.02
CA PRO A 15 2.83 18.03 -26.83
C PRO A 15 1.79 18.36 -25.76
N GLU A 16 1.49 19.65 -25.58
CA GLU A 16 0.45 20.13 -24.66
C GLU A 16 -0.94 19.59 -25.04
N ALA A 17 -1.27 19.60 -26.33
CA ALA A 17 -2.53 19.08 -26.82
C ALA A 17 -2.60 17.54 -26.67
N GLN A 18 -1.49 16.84 -26.83
CA GLN A 18 -1.39 15.40 -26.58
C GLN A 18 -1.60 15.08 -25.09
N LEU A 19 -1.01 15.84 -24.17
CA LEU A 19 -1.26 15.70 -22.73
C LEU A 19 -2.74 15.97 -22.39
N GLN A 20 -3.30 17.07 -22.88
CA GLN A 20 -4.70 17.43 -22.62
C GLN A 20 -5.67 16.38 -23.18
N LEU A 21 -5.39 15.85 -24.37
CA LEU A 21 -6.18 14.77 -24.97
C LEU A 21 -6.05 13.47 -24.18
N ALA A 22 -4.84 13.16 -23.69
CA ALA A 22 -4.64 12.02 -22.80
C ALA A 22 -5.49 12.13 -21.54
N ILE A 23 -5.45 13.28 -20.87
CA ILE A 23 -6.26 13.57 -19.69
C ILE A 23 -7.76 13.45 -20.01
N ALA A 24 -8.21 13.95 -21.18
CA ALA A 24 -9.59 13.84 -21.60
C ALA A 24 -10.04 12.37 -21.74
N TYR A 25 -9.21 11.50 -22.32
CA TYR A 25 -9.47 10.06 -22.40
C TYR A 25 -9.43 9.38 -21.02
N MET A 26 -8.45 9.70 -20.17
CA MET A 26 -8.34 9.09 -18.83
C MET A 26 -9.51 9.45 -17.91
N THR A 27 -10.09 10.64 -18.09
CA THR A 27 -11.12 11.20 -17.19
C THR A 27 -12.53 11.17 -17.76
N GLY A 28 -12.69 10.81 -19.03
CA GLY A 28 -13.96 10.86 -19.75
C GLY A 28 -14.52 12.29 -19.93
N ASN A 29 -13.66 13.30 -19.97
CA ASN A 29 -14.10 14.69 -20.11
C ASN A 29 -14.28 15.07 -21.59
N GLY A 30 -15.53 15.09 -22.06
CA GLY A 30 -15.87 15.36 -23.46
C GLY A 30 -15.59 14.18 -24.42
N LEU A 31 -15.12 13.06 -23.88
CA LEU A 31 -14.82 11.80 -24.57
C LEU A 31 -15.31 10.63 -23.72
N GLU A 32 -15.52 9.48 -24.34
CA GLU A 32 -15.67 8.22 -23.60
C GLU A 32 -14.35 7.90 -22.87
N GLN A 33 -14.45 7.43 -21.63
CA GLN A 33 -13.28 7.13 -20.82
C GLN A 33 -12.54 5.92 -21.40
N ASP A 34 -11.26 6.11 -21.71
CA ASP A 34 -10.38 5.07 -22.25
C ASP A 34 -8.95 5.27 -21.73
N ALA A 35 -8.62 4.56 -20.66
CA ALA A 35 -7.31 4.59 -20.05
C ALA A 35 -6.18 4.18 -21.02
N ALA A 36 -6.42 3.20 -21.88
CA ALA A 36 -5.41 2.73 -22.84
C ALA A 36 -5.10 3.78 -23.90
N MET A 37 -6.13 4.48 -24.39
CA MET A 37 -5.95 5.61 -25.29
C MET A 37 -5.26 6.79 -24.59
N GLY A 38 -5.63 7.07 -23.34
CA GLY A 38 -4.96 8.06 -22.51
C GLY A 38 -3.46 7.80 -22.38
N ARG A 39 -3.06 6.57 -22.03
CA ARG A 39 -1.65 6.16 -21.96
C ARG A 39 -0.92 6.33 -23.29
N ARG A 40 -1.55 6.04 -24.43
CA ARG A 40 -0.94 6.23 -25.76
C ARG A 40 -0.63 7.70 -26.02
N TRP A 41 -1.56 8.60 -25.71
CA TRP A 41 -1.35 10.04 -25.88
C TRP A 41 -0.32 10.61 -24.89
N LEU A 42 -0.26 10.10 -23.66
CA LEU A 42 0.83 10.42 -22.73
C LEU A 42 2.18 9.98 -23.30
N ALA A 43 2.27 8.79 -23.88
CA ALA A 43 3.49 8.29 -24.50
C ALA A 43 3.91 9.11 -25.72
N GLU A 44 2.95 9.63 -26.49
CA GLU A 44 3.24 10.58 -27.56
C GLU A 44 3.73 11.93 -27.06
N ALA A 45 3.04 12.52 -26.06
CA ALA A 45 3.45 13.77 -25.44
C ALA A 45 4.86 13.66 -24.83
N ALA A 46 5.15 12.57 -24.11
CA ALA A 46 6.46 12.30 -23.54
C ALA A 46 7.55 12.16 -24.62
N ARG A 47 7.26 11.44 -25.72
CA ARG A 47 8.18 11.34 -26.87
C ARG A 47 8.46 12.69 -27.53
N ASN A 48 7.49 13.59 -27.53
CA ASN A 48 7.64 14.95 -28.04
C ASN A 48 8.17 15.94 -26.99
N GLY A 49 8.75 15.43 -25.89
CA GLY A 49 9.47 16.24 -24.90
C GLY A 49 8.61 16.85 -23.79
N HIS A 50 7.35 16.44 -23.65
CA HIS A 50 6.50 16.94 -22.56
C HIS A 50 6.88 16.31 -21.22
N THR A 51 7.51 17.10 -20.35
CA THR A 51 8.00 16.69 -19.04
C THR A 51 6.93 16.08 -18.14
N ASP A 52 5.78 16.76 -17.97
CA ASP A 52 4.69 16.22 -17.13
C ASP A 52 4.10 14.91 -17.68
N ALA A 53 4.01 14.76 -19.00
CA ALA A 53 3.52 13.53 -19.60
C ALA A 53 4.49 12.38 -19.36
N ALA A 54 5.80 12.63 -19.44
CA ALA A 54 6.82 11.64 -19.08
C ALA A 54 6.71 11.27 -17.60
N ARG A 55 6.58 12.24 -16.69
CA ARG A 55 6.38 11.97 -15.25
C ARG A 55 5.10 11.17 -14.99
N PHE A 56 3.96 11.58 -15.55
CA PHE A 56 2.69 10.88 -15.33
C PHE A 56 2.70 9.46 -15.89
N LEU A 57 3.25 9.27 -17.09
CA LEU A 57 3.39 7.94 -17.67
C LEU A 57 4.36 7.07 -16.85
N GLY A 58 5.45 7.66 -16.36
CA GLY A 58 6.38 7.01 -15.43
C GLY A 58 5.66 6.54 -14.17
N LEU A 59 4.86 7.41 -13.55
CA LEU A 59 4.04 7.07 -12.37
C LEU A 59 2.96 6.01 -12.63
N ILE A 60 2.37 5.99 -13.83
CA ILE A 60 1.42 4.94 -14.24
C ILE A 60 2.11 3.58 -14.27
N TYR A 61 3.28 3.49 -14.93
CA TYR A 61 4.06 2.26 -14.98
C TYR A 61 4.66 1.89 -13.62
N LEU A 62 5.02 2.88 -12.80
CA LEU A 62 5.49 2.68 -11.43
C LEU A 62 4.39 1.99 -10.59
N ARG A 63 3.18 2.54 -10.60
CA ARG A 63 2.08 2.12 -9.72
C ARG A 63 1.21 1.00 -10.28
N GLY A 64 1.40 0.63 -11.54
CA GLY A 64 0.52 -0.31 -12.23
C GLY A 64 -0.94 0.17 -12.30
N LEU A 65 -1.16 1.49 -12.42
CA LEU A 65 -2.51 2.03 -12.63
C LEU A 65 -2.94 1.60 -14.02
N ASP A 66 -4.09 0.93 -14.16
CA ASP A 66 -4.70 0.55 -15.45
C ASP A 66 -3.83 -0.25 -16.45
N THR A 67 -2.65 -0.69 -16.02
CA THR A 67 -1.67 -1.54 -16.72
C THR A 67 -0.83 -2.30 -15.69
N PRO A 68 -0.27 -3.48 -16.00
CA PRO A 68 0.75 -4.09 -15.14
C PRO A 68 1.93 -3.12 -14.89
N PRO A 69 2.56 -3.15 -13.70
CA PRO A 69 3.77 -2.37 -13.44
C PRO A 69 4.89 -2.68 -14.43
N ASP A 70 5.67 -1.66 -14.79
CA ASP A 70 6.85 -1.77 -15.67
C ASP A 70 7.94 -0.82 -15.15
N LEU A 71 8.82 -1.35 -14.29
CA LEU A 71 9.82 -0.56 -13.58
C LEU A 71 10.92 -0.01 -14.51
N GLU A 72 11.20 -0.70 -15.61
CA GLU A 72 12.18 -0.24 -16.60
C GLU A 72 11.65 0.96 -17.36
N ARG A 73 10.39 0.89 -17.84
CA ARG A 73 9.75 2.05 -18.48
C ARG A 73 9.55 3.19 -17.51
N SER A 74 9.14 2.90 -16.28
CA SER A 74 9.00 3.90 -15.22
C SER A 74 10.32 4.63 -14.99
N GLU A 75 11.42 3.89 -14.77
CA GLU A 75 12.75 4.48 -14.58
C GLU A 75 13.18 5.34 -15.77
N ALA A 76 13.00 4.87 -17.00
CA ALA A 76 13.36 5.63 -18.20
C ALA A 76 12.58 6.94 -18.33
N LEU A 77 11.27 6.91 -18.06
CA LEU A 77 10.40 8.09 -18.17
C LEU A 77 10.63 9.08 -17.02
N LEU A 78 10.84 8.59 -15.80
CA LEU A 78 11.16 9.44 -14.66
C LEU A 78 12.56 10.05 -14.79
N ALA A 79 13.53 9.31 -15.35
CA ALA A 79 14.85 9.85 -15.69
C ALA A 79 14.74 10.94 -16.76
N GLN A 80 13.95 10.71 -17.82
CA GLN A 80 13.68 11.72 -18.84
C GLN A 80 13.09 13.01 -18.23
N ALA A 81 12.11 12.88 -17.33
CA ALA A 81 11.50 14.04 -16.67
C ALA A 81 12.47 14.74 -15.70
N MET A 82 13.27 13.97 -14.95
CA MET A 82 14.33 14.49 -14.09
C MET A 82 15.38 15.29 -14.88
N ASP A 83 15.83 14.76 -16.02
CA ASP A 83 16.81 15.43 -16.90
C ASP A 83 16.25 16.73 -17.47
N ALA A 84 14.92 16.82 -17.64
CA ALA A 84 14.20 18.03 -18.00
C ALA A 84 13.93 18.98 -16.82
N GLY A 85 14.44 18.67 -15.61
CA GLY A 85 14.35 19.52 -14.42
C GLY A 85 13.14 19.25 -13.52
N ASP A 86 12.36 18.18 -13.75
CA ASP A 86 11.23 17.82 -12.91
C ASP A 86 11.70 17.27 -11.56
N ARG A 87 11.46 18.07 -10.51
CA ARG A 87 11.89 17.76 -9.14
C ARG A 87 11.08 16.61 -8.53
N GLU A 88 9.80 16.48 -8.88
CA GLU A 88 8.97 15.37 -8.40
C GLU A 88 9.39 14.05 -9.06
N ALA A 89 9.72 14.08 -10.35
CA ALA A 89 10.28 12.91 -11.03
C ALA A 89 11.64 12.51 -10.44
N ALA A 90 12.49 13.48 -10.07
CA ALA A 90 13.75 13.22 -9.40
C ALA A 90 13.55 12.47 -8.07
N TRP A 91 12.60 12.92 -7.24
CA TRP A 91 12.25 12.24 -5.99
C TRP A 91 11.65 10.83 -6.23
N CYS A 92 10.75 10.68 -7.20
CA CYS A 92 10.16 9.39 -7.54
C CYS A 92 11.22 8.39 -8.03
N LEU A 93 12.14 8.84 -8.90
CA LEU A 93 13.24 8.02 -9.41
C LEU A 93 14.20 7.61 -8.29
N ALA A 94 14.55 8.54 -7.40
CA ALA A 94 15.39 8.25 -6.24
C ALA A 94 14.74 7.19 -5.34
N SER A 95 13.43 7.32 -5.09
CA SER A 95 12.64 6.35 -4.31
C SER A 95 12.60 4.97 -4.96
N LEU A 96 12.31 4.91 -6.26
CA LEU A 96 12.31 3.67 -7.04
C LEU A 96 13.67 2.95 -6.94
N ARG A 97 14.77 3.70 -7.11
CA ARG A 97 16.14 3.17 -7.05
C ARG A 97 16.52 2.67 -5.66
N LEU A 98 16.11 3.39 -4.61
CA LEU A 98 16.30 2.96 -3.22
C LEU A 98 15.55 1.66 -2.88
N GLY A 99 14.41 1.42 -3.54
CA GLY A 99 13.61 0.20 -3.37
C GLY A 99 14.22 -1.07 -3.98
N ARG A 100 15.25 -0.97 -4.84
CA ARG A 100 15.86 -2.13 -5.53
C ARG A 100 16.87 -2.86 -4.66
N ARG A 101 16.37 -3.70 -3.75
CA ARG A 101 17.17 -4.44 -2.74
C ARG A 101 18.33 -5.24 -3.33
N ASP A 102 18.14 -5.87 -4.48
CA ASP A 102 19.15 -6.73 -5.12
C ASP A 102 20.13 -5.95 -6.02
N ASN A 103 20.09 -4.61 -5.98
CA ASN A 103 20.92 -3.76 -6.81
C ASN A 103 21.53 -2.61 -5.99
N ASP A 104 22.67 -2.88 -5.36
CA ASP A 104 23.39 -1.90 -4.54
C ASP A 104 23.81 -0.65 -5.33
N SER A 105 24.13 -0.81 -6.62
CA SER A 105 24.47 0.33 -7.49
C SER A 105 23.27 1.25 -7.67
N ALA A 106 22.09 0.69 -7.93
CA ALA A 106 20.84 1.45 -8.01
C ALA A 106 20.52 2.12 -6.67
N ARG A 107 20.62 1.41 -5.54
CA ARG A 107 20.40 2.00 -4.21
C ARG A 107 21.34 3.14 -3.90
N THR A 108 22.62 3.01 -4.24
CA THR A 108 23.62 4.05 -4.04
C THR A 108 23.29 5.28 -4.90
N ALA A 109 22.90 5.09 -6.16
CA ALA A 109 22.44 6.17 -7.01
C ALA A 109 21.17 6.83 -6.44
N GLY A 110 20.18 6.03 -6.02
CA GLY A 110 18.94 6.51 -5.42
C GLY A 110 19.18 7.33 -4.14
N ARG A 111 20.10 6.90 -3.28
CA ARG A 111 20.49 7.66 -2.06
C ARG A 111 21.07 9.02 -2.42
N ARG A 112 22.01 9.07 -3.36
CA ARG A 112 22.62 10.31 -3.84
C ARG A 112 21.59 11.24 -4.48
N ASP A 113 20.71 10.70 -5.31
CA ASP A 113 19.68 11.48 -6.00
C ASP A 113 18.64 12.01 -4.98
N LEU A 114 18.31 11.24 -3.94
CA LEU A 114 17.46 11.67 -2.82
C LEU A 114 18.11 12.81 -2.03
N GLU A 115 19.39 12.71 -1.71
CA GLU A 115 20.16 13.77 -1.03
C GLU A 115 20.21 15.06 -1.85
N ALA A 116 20.39 14.94 -3.16
CA ALA A 116 20.37 16.06 -4.08
C ALA A 116 18.98 16.74 -4.10
N ALA A 117 17.90 15.95 -4.18
CA ALA A 117 16.53 16.47 -4.13
C ALA A 117 16.21 17.14 -2.78
N ALA A 118 16.64 16.53 -1.67
CA ALA A 118 16.50 17.10 -0.32
C ALA A 118 17.30 18.41 -0.16
N SER A 119 18.52 18.46 -0.71
CA SER A 119 19.36 19.67 -0.73
C SER A 119 18.72 20.79 -1.56
N ALA A 120 18.04 20.45 -2.65
CA ALA A 120 17.25 21.37 -3.46
C ALA A 120 15.93 21.81 -2.79
N GLY A 121 15.61 21.30 -1.60
CA GLY A 121 14.44 21.68 -0.82
C GLY A 121 13.16 20.93 -1.18
N HIS A 122 13.26 19.79 -1.89
CA HIS A 122 12.07 19.00 -2.21
C HIS A 122 11.41 18.44 -0.94
N PRO A 123 10.13 18.75 -0.65
CA PRO A 123 9.49 18.42 0.63
C PRO A 123 9.47 16.91 0.92
N ARG A 124 9.06 16.09 -0.06
CA ARG A 124 9.03 14.62 0.09
C ARG A 124 10.42 13.99 0.24
N ALA A 125 11.42 14.49 -0.49
CA ALA A 125 12.80 14.01 -0.36
C ALA A 125 13.37 14.32 1.02
N LEU A 126 13.13 15.53 1.54
CA LEU A 126 13.48 15.90 2.91
C LEU A 126 12.81 14.96 3.94
N CYS A 127 11.51 14.67 3.78
CA CYS A 127 10.78 13.77 4.67
C CYS A 127 11.30 12.32 4.60
N GLN A 128 11.54 11.80 3.40
CA GLN A 128 12.04 10.43 3.21
C GLN A 128 13.45 10.28 3.75
N LEU A 129 14.33 11.26 3.52
CA LEU A 129 15.68 11.26 4.09
C LEU A 129 15.63 11.34 5.62
N ALA A 130 14.72 12.14 6.19
CA ALA A 130 14.50 12.16 7.64
C ALA A 130 14.06 10.79 8.18
N TRP A 131 13.19 10.08 7.46
CA TRP A 131 12.75 8.73 7.83
C TRP A 131 13.89 7.71 7.76
N LEU A 132 14.74 7.76 6.73
CA LEU A 132 15.91 6.88 6.62
C LEU A 132 16.85 7.03 7.82
N LEU A 133 17.02 8.27 8.30
CA LEU A 133 17.90 8.62 9.41
C LEU A 133 17.26 8.47 10.81
N ASP A 134 15.99 8.06 10.91
CA ASP A 134 15.23 7.87 12.17
C ASP A 134 15.63 6.60 12.95
N GLY A 135 16.58 5.81 12.44
CA GLY A 135 17.06 4.58 13.10
C GLY A 135 16.06 3.42 13.10
N ARG A 136 15.06 3.44 12.20
CA ARG A 136 14.18 2.29 11.91
C ARG A 136 14.63 1.49 10.70
N THR A 137 15.71 1.92 10.06
CA THR A 137 16.25 1.29 8.85
C THR A 137 17.60 0.67 9.17
N ASP A 138 18.16 -0.09 8.23
CA ASP A 138 19.52 -0.61 8.32
C ASP A 138 20.59 0.50 8.19
N GLU A 139 20.19 1.73 7.87
CA GLU A 139 21.10 2.87 7.78
C GLU A 139 21.44 3.42 9.17
N PRO A 140 22.69 3.89 9.39
CA PRO A 140 23.07 4.51 10.65
C PRO A 140 22.14 5.68 11.01
N ALA A 141 21.56 5.63 12.20
CA ALA A 141 20.69 6.70 12.68
C ALA A 141 21.46 8.02 12.81
N ALA A 142 20.83 9.12 12.38
CA ALA A 142 21.32 10.48 12.59
C ALA A 142 20.20 11.37 13.16
N PRO A 143 19.80 11.19 14.44
CA PRO A 143 18.59 11.79 14.99
C PRO A 143 18.48 13.31 14.87
N ARG A 144 19.59 14.03 15.05
CA ARG A 144 19.62 15.49 14.94
C ARG A 144 19.35 15.97 13.51
N GLU A 145 19.94 15.27 12.55
CA GLU A 145 19.76 15.56 11.12
C GLU A 145 18.36 15.19 10.67
N ALA A 146 17.87 14.00 11.07
CA ALA A 146 16.50 13.56 10.82
C ALA A 146 15.47 14.60 11.30
N LEU A 147 15.67 15.14 12.52
CA LEU A 147 14.80 16.16 13.09
C LEU A 147 14.79 17.46 12.28
N GLU A 148 15.97 17.90 11.83
CA GLU A 148 16.09 19.11 11.03
C GLU A 148 15.46 18.96 9.64
N LEU A 149 15.71 17.82 8.98
CA LEU A 149 15.12 17.49 7.69
C LEU A 149 13.58 17.42 7.76
N ALA A 150 13.04 16.75 8.79
CA ALA A 150 11.59 16.67 8.98
C ALA A 150 10.96 18.05 9.24
N ARG A 151 11.63 18.92 10.01
CA ARG A 151 11.16 20.31 10.22
C ARG A 151 11.15 21.11 8.93
N ARG A 152 12.22 21.01 8.13
CA ARG A 152 12.30 21.66 6.81
C ARG A 152 11.23 21.15 5.86
N ALA A 153 10.99 19.84 5.81
CA ALA A 153 9.93 19.24 5.02
C ALA A 153 8.54 19.76 5.45
N ALA A 154 8.27 19.79 6.75
CA ALA A 154 7.02 20.30 7.31
C ALA A 154 6.80 21.80 7.03
N GLN A 155 7.86 22.61 7.11
CA GLN A 155 7.83 24.03 6.73
C GLN A 155 7.56 24.22 5.22
N ALA A 156 8.13 23.33 4.40
CA ALA A 156 7.91 23.29 2.95
C ALA A 156 6.55 22.69 2.55
N GLY A 157 5.71 22.34 3.53
CA GLY A 157 4.33 21.93 3.30
C GLY A 157 4.08 20.42 3.28
N ASP A 158 5.09 19.60 3.56
CA ASP A 158 4.94 18.14 3.55
C ASP A 158 4.10 17.64 4.74
N GLY A 159 2.98 16.98 4.43
CA GLY A 159 2.10 16.39 5.44
C GLY A 159 2.69 15.16 6.13
N GLY A 160 3.49 14.36 5.41
CA GLY A 160 4.18 13.19 5.96
C GLY A 160 5.18 13.58 7.06
N ALA A 161 5.91 14.67 6.84
CA ALA A 161 6.86 15.20 7.81
C ALA A 161 6.18 15.71 9.08
N LEU A 162 4.99 16.31 8.98
CA LEU A 162 4.22 16.73 10.16
C LEU A 162 3.72 15.53 10.97
N LEU A 163 3.31 14.44 10.30
CA LEU A 163 2.97 13.19 10.97
C LEU A 163 4.20 12.54 11.64
N LEU A 164 5.36 12.56 10.97
CA LEU A 164 6.61 12.06 11.54
C LEU A 164 7.01 12.84 12.80
N LEU A 165 6.96 14.17 12.74
CA LEU A 165 7.23 15.04 13.90
C LEU A 165 6.19 14.84 15.02
N SER A 166 4.91 14.64 14.66
CA SER A 166 3.85 14.33 15.63
C SER A 166 4.13 13.03 16.37
N GLU A 167 4.52 11.97 15.64
CA GLU A 167 4.85 10.68 16.22
C GLU A 167 6.05 10.80 17.17
N TRP A 168 7.10 11.51 16.75
CA TRP A 168 8.28 11.74 17.59
C TRP A 168 7.95 12.50 18.87
N ALA A 169 7.13 13.54 18.78
CA ALA A 169 6.65 14.29 19.95
C ALA A 169 5.79 13.41 20.87
N ARG A 170 4.90 12.59 20.31
CA ARG A 170 4.03 11.68 21.08
C ARG A 170 4.83 10.62 21.85
N LEU A 171 5.86 10.06 21.21
CA LEU A 171 6.70 8.98 21.75
C LEU A 171 7.87 9.49 22.61
N GLY A 172 8.20 10.78 22.54
CA GLY A 172 9.47 11.28 23.09
C GLY A 172 10.68 10.69 22.38
N ARG A 173 10.55 10.44 21.06
CA ARG A 173 11.63 9.92 20.22
C ARG A 173 12.47 11.10 19.73
N TRP A 174 13.77 11.07 20.01
CA TRP A 174 14.77 12.13 19.72
C TRP A 174 14.49 13.51 20.35
N THR A 175 13.34 13.68 20.98
CA THR A 175 12.82 14.90 21.58
C THR A 175 12.16 14.54 22.92
N ALA A 176 11.89 15.52 23.79
CA ALA A 176 11.07 15.27 24.97
C ALA A 176 9.62 14.97 24.55
N ARG A 177 8.94 14.09 25.28
CA ARG A 177 7.54 13.76 25.02
C ARG A 177 6.65 15.00 25.18
N ASP A 178 5.89 15.34 24.15
CA ASP A 178 5.03 16.52 24.07
C ASP A 178 3.71 16.16 23.35
N MET A 179 2.70 15.80 24.13
CA MET A 179 1.38 15.40 23.61
C MET A 179 0.59 16.57 22.98
N PRO A 180 0.58 17.80 23.54
CA PRO A 180 0.00 18.96 22.87
C PRO A 180 0.60 19.25 21.50
N LEU A 181 1.94 19.25 21.40
CA LEU A 181 2.63 19.47 20.12
C LEU A 181 2.29 18.36 19.12
N ALA A 182 2.28 17.09 19.55
CA ALA A 182 1.87 15.97 18.71
C ALA A 182 0.46 16.17 18.14
N GLY A 183 -0.51 16.56 18.98
CA GLY A 183 -1.86 16.86 18.56
C GLY A 183 -1.93 18.00 17.54
N ALA A 184 -1.22 19.11 17.78
CA ALA A 184 -1.18 20.26 16.87
C ALA A 184 -0.52 19.92 15.52
N LEU A 185 0.56 19.14 15.53
CA LEU A 185 1.23 18.67 14.31
C LEU A 185 0.37 17.70 13.52
N ALA A 186 -0.34 16.78 14.17
CA ALA A 186 -1.30 15.90 13.51
C ALA A 186 -2.45 16.69 12.87
N GLN A 187 -2.99 17.69 13.56
CA GLN A 187 -3.98 18.60 12.99
C GLN A 187 -3.42 19.43 11.83
N ALA A 188 -2.18 19.91 11.93
CA ALA A 188 -1.53 20.65 10.86
C ALA A 188 -1.20 19.77 9.64
N ALA A 189 -0.81 18.50 9.86
CA ALA A 189 -0.64 17.51 8.80
C ALA A 189 -1.97 17.29 8.07
N ALA A 190 -3.01 17.04 8.87
CA ALA A 190 -4.38 16.94 8.38
C ALA A 190 -4.77 18.21 7.62
N ALA A 191 -4.28 19.40 8.01
CA ALA A 191 -4.51 20.74 7.40
C ALA A 191 -3.59 21.14 6.22
N ARG A 192 -2.47 20.45 5.93
CA ARG A 192 -1.59 20.72 4.78
C ARG A 192 -1.75 19.81 3.56
N ASN A 193 -2.25 18.59 3.72
CA ASN A 193 -2.69 17.71 2.61
C ASN A 193 -3.92 18.24 1.78
N TRP A 194 -4.08 19.56 1.66
CA TRP A 194 -5.19 20.29 1.01
C TRP A 194 -4.77 21.69 0.56
N LEU A 195 -3.79 22.30 1.25
CA LEU A 195 -3.39 23.68 0.96
C LEU A 195 -2.54 23.76 -0.31
N LEU A 196 -1.71 22.74 -0.60
CA LEU A 196 -0.94 22.66 -1.85
C LEU A 196 -1.85 22.38 -3.08
N ALA A 197 -2.93 21.60 -2.87
CA ALA A 197 -3.94 21.33 -3.89
C ALA A 197 -4.86 22.54 -4.15
N ALA A 198 -5.21 23.28 -3.10
CA ALA A 198 -6.06 24.48 -3.20
C ALA A 198 -5.34 25.67 -3.87
N GLU A 199 -4.01 25.78 -3.76
CA GLU A 199 -3.26 26.90 -4.32
C GLU A 199 -2.90 26.71 -5.81
N LEU A 200 -2.57 25.47 -6.23
CA LEU A 200 -2.39 25.13 -7.65
C LEU A 200 -3.70 25.15 -8.44
N ALA A 201 -4.84 24.86 -7.80
CA ALA A 201 -6.17 24.88 -8.43
C ALA A 201 -6.71 26.30 -8.71
N LYS A 202 -6.11 27.35 -8.15
CA LYS A 202 -6.55 28.74 -8.34
C LYS A 202 -6.12 29.34 -9.67
N GLU A 203 -5.18 28.72 -10.40
CA GLU A 203 -4.64 29.23 -11.67
C GLU A 203 -5.10 28.44 -12.92
N MET A 204 -5.98 27.45 -12.79
CA MET A 204 -6.42 26.58 -13.90
C MET A 204 -7.93 26.69 -14.20
N PRO A 205 -8.37 26.55 -15.48
CA PRO A 205 -9.79 26.54 -15.85
C PRO A 205 -10.56 25.35 -15.24
N ALA A 206 -11.85 25.56 -14.93
CA ALA A 206 -12.72 24.64 -14.18
C ALA A 206 -12.79 23.18 -14.68
N GLY A 207 -12.50 22.92 -15.97
CA GLY A 207 -12.45 21.57 -16.53
C GLY A 207 -11.17 20.79 -16.23
N GLY A 208 -10.03 21.47 -15.99
CA GLY A 208 -8.78 20.84 -15.57
C GLY A 208 -8.80 20.48 -14.08
N ARG A 209 -9.54 21.26 -13.28
CA ARG A 209 -9.83 21.00 -11.86
C ARG A 209 -10.50 19.64 -11.66
N LEU A 210 -11.55 19.36 -12.44
CA LEU A 210 -12.29 18.09 -12.40
C LEU A 210 -11.49 16.88 -12.90
N ALA A 211 -10.50 17.10 -13.77
CA ALA A 211 -9.73 16.03 -14.39
C ALA A 211 -8.56 15.56 -13.50
N LEU A 212 -7.92 16.50 -12.81
CA LEU A 212 -7.02 16.19 -11.70
C LEU A 212 -7.78 15.59 -10.51
N GLU A 213 -9.00 16.07 -10.23
CA GLU A 213 -9.92 15.45 -9.26
C GLU A 213 -10.31 14.00 -9.64
N ARG A 214 -10.41 13.67 -10.92
CA ARG A 214 -10.70 12.29 -11.40
C ARG A 214 -9.47 11.40 -11.50
N LEU A 215 -8.27 11.97 -11.52
CA LEU A 215 -6.99 11.28 -11.39
C LEU A 215 -6.53 11.20 -9.92
N GLN A 216 -7.39 11.61 -8.98
CA GLN A 216 -7.10 11.54 -7.55
C GLN A 216 -6.94 10.11 -7.05
N PHE A 217 -5.75 9.88 -6.51
CA PHE A 217 -5.62 9.33 -5.16
C PHE A 217 -6.41 10.26 -4.23
N SER A 218 -7.60 9.83 -3.79
CA SER A 218 -8.53 10.60 -2.95
C SER A 218 -7.78 11.12 -1.72
N GLU A 219 -7.69 12.43 -1.51
CA GLU A 219 -8.69 13.20 -0.77
C GLU A 219 -9.19 12.48 0.47
N ASP A 220 -8.77 12.95 1.65
CA ASP A 220 -9.47 12.65 2.90
C ASP A 220 -9.64 13.93 3.72
N ARG A 221 -10.19 14.95 3.05
CA ARG A 221 -10.47 16.27 3.63
C ARG A 221 -11.93 16.58 3.83
N ASN A 222 -12.82 15.62 3.59
CA ASN A 222 -14.23 15.78 3.91
C ASN A 222 -14.87 14.43 4.19
N SER A 223 -14.28 13.66 5.11
CA SER A 223 -14.86 12.37 5.45
C SER A 223 -16.09 12.62 6.33
N ASP A 224 -17.23 12.76 5.64
CA ASP A 224 -18.49 12.14 6.06
C ASP A 224 -18.34 10.60 6.14
N TRP A 225 -17.11 10.04 6.13
CA TRP A 225 -16.82 8.62 6.25
C TRP A 225 -17.40 8.18 7.59
N PRO A 226 -18.51 7.43 7.57
CA PRO A 226 -19.23 7.16 8.78
C PRO A 226 -18.34 6.37 9.72
N ALA A 227 -18.43 6.67 11.02
CA ALA A 227 -17.69 5.98 12.06
C ALA A 227 -17.69 4.45 11.82
N PRO A 228 -16.57 3.75 12.09
CA PRO A 228 -16.51 2.32 11.87
C PRO A 228 -17.63 1.63 12.65
N THR A 229 -18.32 0.70 11.99
CA THR A 229 -19.38 -0.09 12.64
C THR A 229 -18.94 -1.52 12.78
N LEU A 230 -19.13 -2.06 13.98
CA LEU A 230 -18.89 -3.45 14.30
C LEU A 230 -20.17 -4.26 14.13
N THR A 231 -20.05 -5.42 13.52
CA THR A 231 -21.13 -6.42 13.42
C THR A 231 -20.57 -7.79 13.77
N MET A 232 -21.26 -8.51 14.64
CA MET A 232 -20.98 -9.93 14.86
C MET A 232 -21.61 -10.72 13.70
N ALA A 233 -20.80 -11.28 12.82
CA ALA A 233 -21.28 -12.09 11.69
C ALA A 233 -21.56 -13.53 12.11
N SER A 234 -20.73 -14.08 13.01
CA SER A 234 -20.98 -15.38 13.63
C SER A 234 -20.33 -15.45 15.01
N TRP A 235 -20.93 -16.25 15.89
CA TRP A 235 -20.34 -16.65 17.16
C TRP A 235 -19.59 -17.99 17.07
N GLU A 236 -19.89 -18.82 16.07
CA GLU A 236 -19.27 -20.13 15.83
C GLU A 236 -19.05 -20.35 14.32
N PRO A 237 -17.81 -20.18 13.81
CA PRO A 237 -16.66 -19.62 14.50
C PRO A 237 -16.89 -18.13 14.81
N ARG A 238 -16.14 -17.58 15.77
CA ARG A 238 -16.25 -16.15 16.11
C ARG A 238 -15.73 -15.28 14.98
N VAL A 239 -16.63 -14.62 14.24
CA VAL A 239 -16.32 -13.73 13.13
C VAL A 239 -16.98 -12.36 13.33
N VAL A 240 -16.13 -11.33 13.34
CA VAL A 240 -16.51 -9.93 13.51
C VAL A 240 -16.20 -9.18 12.22
N LEU A 241 -17.11 -8.32 11.79
CA LEU A 241 -16.93 -7.41 10.67
C LEU A 241 -16.84 -5.99 11.21
N VAL A 242 -15.71 -5.35 10.99
CA VAL A 242 -15.53 -3.92 11.25
C VAL A 242 -15.57 -3.20 9.91
N ARG A 243 -16.73 -2.67 9.57
CA ARG A 243 -16.95 -1.93 8.32
C ARG A 243 -16.38 -0.53 8.45
N ARG A 244 -15.87 -0.01 7.32
CA ARG A 244 -15.32 1.35 7.23
C ARG A 244 -14.14 1.58 8.19
N LEU A 245 -13.36 0.52 8.44
CA LEU A 245 -12.15 0.60 9.24
C LEU A 245 -11.08 1.47 8.57
N LEU A 246 -10.96 1.34 7.25
CA LEU A 246 -10.10 2.18 6.42
C LEU A 246 -10.94 3.06 5.50
N SER A 247 -10.43 4.26 5.25
CA SER A 247 -10.93 5.10 4.16
C SER A 247 -10.40 4.64 2.81
N ASP A 248 -10.96 5.20 1.74
CA ASP A 248 -10.50 4.95 0.37
C ASP A 248 -9.04 5.34 0.16
N PHE A 249 -8.61 6.45 0.77
CA PHE A 249 -7.21 6.91 0.74
C PHE A 249 -6.28 5.88 1.37
N GLU A 250 -6.59 5.40 2.58
CA GLU A 250 -5.72 4.47 3.30
C GLU A 250 -5.64 3.13 2.59
N CYS A 251 -6.76 2.67 2.02
CA CYS A 251 -6.79 1.50 1.15
C CYS A 251 -5.84 1.65 -0.05
N ALA A 252 -5.87 2.79 -0.73
CA ALA A 252 -4.98 3.06 -1.86
C ALA A 252 -3.50 3.13 -1.43
N GLU A 253 -3.20 3.71 -0.27
CA GLU A 253 -1.82 3.81 0.24
C GLU A 253 -1.23 2.46 0.63
N VAL A 254 -2.04 1.55 1.17
CA VAL A 254 -1.61 0.17 1.44
C VAL A 254 -1.34 -0.57 0.12
N ILE A 255 -2.19 -0.39 -0.89
CA ILE A 255 -1.96 -0.96 -2.24
C ILE A 255 -0.68 -0.38 -2.85
N ASN A 256 -0.47 0.93 -2.73
CA ASN A 256 0.72 1.63 -3.24
C ASN A 256 2.00 1.11 -2.59
N ALA A 257 2.00 0.91 -1.27
CA ALA A 257 3.14 0.36 -0.55
C ALA A 257 3.52 -1.07 -1.00
N ALA A 258 2.56 -1.81 -1.54
CA ALA A 258 2.74 -3.18 -2.00
C ALA A 258 3.09 -3.31 -3.49
N GLY A 259 2.58 -2.42 -4.34
CA GLY A 259 2.40 -2.66 -5.78
C GLY A 259 3.62 -3.18 -6.55
N GLU A 260 4.79 -2.58 -6.34
CA GLU A 260 6.03 -2.91 -7.08
C GLU A 260 6.76 -4.14 -6.55
N HIS A 261 6.36 -4.63 -5.38
CA HIS A 261 7.07 -5.66 -4.63
C HIS A 261 6.32 -7.00 -4.62
N LEU A 262 5.20 -7.09 -5.33
CA LEU A 262 4.40 -8.29 -5.45
C LEU A 262 5.18 -9.38 -6.20
N THR A 263 5.32 -10.53 -5.57
CA THR A 263 5.84 -11.75 -6.19
C THR A 263 4.75 -12.82 -6.23
N PRO A 264 4.83 -13.81 -7.14
CA PRO A 264 3.88 -14.93 -7.09
C PRO A 264 3.93 -15.61 -5.72
N SER A 265 2.76 -15.97 -5.17
CA SER A 265 2.68 -16.74 -3.94
C SER A 265 3.24 -18.15 -4.20
N PHE A 266 4.33 -18.54 -3.53
CA PHE A 266 4.91 -19.89 -3.62
C PHE A 266 4.91 -20.60 -2.27
N ILE A 267 4.64 -21.89 -2.29
CA ILE A 267 4.98 -22.84 -1.21
C ILE A 267 6.25 -23.56 -1.69
N VAL A 268 7.33 -23.50 -0.91
CA VAL A 268 8.59 -24.21 -1.25
C VAL A 268 8.54 -25.58 -0.58
N ASP A 269 8.89 -26.64 -1.31
CA ASP A 269 8.97 -27.97 -0.72
C ASP A 269 10.15 -28.11 0.25
N GLN A 270 10.25 -29.28 0.88
CA GLN A 270 11.30 -29.60 1.85
C GLN A 270 12.70 -29.71 1.22
N ASP A 271 12.79 -29.85 -0.10
CA ASP A 271 14.01 -30.06 -0.87
C ASP A 271 14.52 -28.76 -1.55
N GLY A 272 13.76 -27.66 -1.43
CA GLY A 272 14.14 -26.36 -1.98
C GLY A 272 13.88 -26.21 -3.47
N ASP A 273 13.22 -27.19 -4.09
CA ASP A 273 12.79 -27.10 -5.49
C ASP A 273 11.37 -26.53 -5.60
N HIS A 274 11.12 -25.87 -6.73
CA HIS A 274 9.87 -25.17 -7.03
C HIS A 274 8.68 -26.14 -7.14
N ALA A 275 8.06 -26.49 -6.01
CA ALA A 275 6.85 -27.29 -6.00
C ALA A 275 5.62 -26.47 -6.42
N SER A 276 4.89 -27.04 -7.38
CA SER A 276 3.78 -26.46 -8.14
C SER A 276 2.40 -26.65 -7.51
N ASP A 277 2.29 -26.98 -6.22
CA ASP A 277 0.99 -27.18 -5.58
C ASP A 277 0.44 -25.84 -5.09
N GLN A 278 -0.10 -25.03 -6.01
CA GLN A 278 -0.64 -23.69 -5.74
C GLN A 278 -1.95 -23.77 -4.95
N ILE A 279 -1.87 -24.09 -3.65
CA ILE A 279 -2.97 -23.91 -2.70
C ILE A 279 -3.42 -22.44 -2.72
N ARG A 280 -2.51 -21.51 -3.05
CA ARG A 280 -2.84 -20.10 -3.33
C ARG A 280 -2.20 -19.64 -4.64
N SER A 281 -2.99 -19.01 -5.51
CA SER A 281 -2.57 -18.56 -6.84
C SER A 281 -2.45 -17.04 -7.01
N SER A 282 -2.45 -16.28 -5.90
CA SER A 282 -2.26 -14.82 -5.90
C SER A 282 -0.82 -14.38 -6.13
N THR A 283 -0.61 -13.07 -6.32
CA THR A 283 0.66 -12.42 -5.99
C THR A 283 0.61 -11.78 -4.61
N GLU A 284 1.76 -11.65 -3.96
CA GLU A 284 1.84 -11.18 -2.58
C GLU A 284 3.12 -10.40 -2.26
N VAL A 285 3.04 -9.56 -1.23
CA VAL A 285 4.20 -8.95 -0.58
C VAL A 285 3.91 -8.72 0.88
N ARG A 286 4.92 -8.97 1.72
CA ARG A 286 4.87 -8.64 3.13
C ARG A 286 5.45 -7.24 3.36
N LEU A 287 4.67 -6.34 3.97
CA LEU A 287 5.07 -4.96 4.26
C LEU A 287 6.07 -4.92 5.43
N ARG A 288 7.33 -5.22 5.14
CA ARG A 288 8.47 -5.16 6.07
C ARG A 288 9.21 -3.83 5.96
N ASP A 289 10.30 -3.69 6.74
CA ASP A 289 11.15 -2.50 6.75
C ASP A 289 11.54 -2.08 5.32
N GLY A 290 11.38 -0.79 5.03
CA GLY A 290 11.54 -0.19 3.70
C GLY A 290 10.25 -0.06 2.89
N LEU A 291 9.22 -0.87 3.15
CA LEU A 291 7.89 -0.78 2.50
C LEU A 291 6.83 -0.15 3.40
N ARG A 292 7.11 -0.05 4.69
CA ARG A 292 6.20 0.56 5.68
C ARG A 292 6.29 2.07 5.60
N ASN A 293 5.13 2.71 5.46
CA ASN A 293 4.97 4.16 5.58
C ASN A 293 4.08 4.49 6.79
N LEU A 294 3.89 5.79 7.06
CA LEU A 294 3.08 6.24 8.20
C LEU A 294 1.63 5.78 8.13
N VAL A 295 1.06 5.64 6.92
CA VAL A 295 -0.31 5.16 6.71
C VAL A 295 -0.41 3.67 7.04
N VAL A 296 0.51 2.85 6.54
CA VAL A 296 0.59 1.42 6.88
C VAL A 296 0.71 1.22 8.39
N ASN A 297 1.56 2.01 9.05
CA ASN A 297 1.71 1.96 10.52
C ASN A 297 0.42 2.35 11.25
N ALA A 298 -0.26 3.41 10.79
CA ALA A 298 -1.53 3.85 11.38
C ALA A 298 -2.65 2.80 11.20
N VAL A 299 -2.68 2.13 10.04
CA VAL A 299 -3.58 1.01 9.77
C VAL A 299 -3.32 -0.14 10.74
N GLU A 300 -2.06 -0.52 10.95
CA GLU A 300 -1.71 -1.60 11.89
C GLU A 300 -2.10 -1.28 13.34
N GLU A 301 -1.88 -0.05 13.81
CA GLU A 301 -2.29 0.42 15.14
C GLU A 301 -3.81 0.44 15.30
N ARG A 302 -4.53 0.83 14.23
CA ARG A 302 -6.00 0.79 14.22
C ARG A 302 -6.51 -0.64 14.27
N MET A 303 -5.95 -1.54 13.47
CA MET A 303 -6.28 -2.96 13.50
C MET A 303 -6.03 -3.58 14.89
N ALA A 304 -4.93 -3.22 15.55
CA ALA A 304 -4.62 -3.63 16.92
C ALA A 304 -5.63 -3.11 17.95
N THR A 305 -6.08 -1.87 17.79
CA THR A 305 -7.12 -1.28 18.66
C THR A 305 -8.43 -2.06 18.58
N TRP A 306 -8.83 -2.48 17.38
CA TRP A 306 -10.08 -3.22 17.16
C TRP A 306 -10.00 -4.71 17.51
N SER A 307 -8.81 -5.33 17.45
CA SER A 307 -8.61 -6.67 17.99
C SER A 307 -8.43 -6.68 19.51
N MET A 308 -8.12 -5.53 20.11
CA MET A 308 -7.67 -5.40 21.50
C MET A 308 -6.40 -6.19 21.80
N VAL A 309 -5.57 -6.41 20.77
CA VAL A 309 -4.28 -7.09 20.90
C VAL A 309 -3.17 -6.15 20.44
N PRO A 310 -2.08 -5.96 21.22
CA PRO A 310 -1.01 -5.04 20.86
C PRO A 310 -0.38 -5.36 19.49
N VAL A 311 0.08 -4.32 18.79
CA VAL A 311 0.72 -4.45 17.46
C VAL A 311 1.84 -5.50 17.44
N ALA A 312 2.60 -5.63 18.54
CA ALA A 312 3.70 -6.58 18.68
C ALA A 312 3.28 -8.05 18.50
N HIS A 313 2.02 -8.41 18.73
CA HIS A 313 1.51 -9.76 18.50
C HIS A 313 1.12 -10.02 17.04
N GLY A 314 1.05 -8.98 16.20
CA GLY A 314 0.74 -9.17 14.80
C GLY A 314 1.98 -9.53 14.01
N GLU A 315 1.89 -10.55 13.15
CA GLU A 315 2.85 -10.72 12.08
C GLU A 315 2.82 -9.51 11.13
N TYR A 316 3.91 -9.29 10.38
CA TYR A 316 3.94 -8.23 9.37
C TYR A 316 2.78 -8.40 8.36
N PRO A 317 2.06 -7.31 8.03
CA PRO A 317 0.96 -7.35 7.09
C PRO A 317 1.36 -7.92 5.74
N LEU A 318 0.53 -8.79 5.20
CA LEU A 318 0.69 -9.43 3.90
C LEU A 318 -0.35 -8.85 2.94
N VAL A 319 0.10 -8.09 1.95
CA VAL A 319 -0.78 -7.61 0.88
C VAL A 319 -0.82 -8.66 -0.22
N LEU A 320 -2.04 -9.01 -0.62
CA LEU A 320 -2.38 -10.04 -1.59
C LEU A 320 -3.16 -9.41 -2.74
N ARG A 321 -2.85 -9.84 -3.96
CA ARG A 321 -3.54 -9.43 -5.18
C ARG A 321 -4.00 -10.66 -5.95
N TYR A 322 -5.30 -10.72 -6.21
CA TYR A 322 -5.95 -11.79 -6.95
C TYR A 322 -6.52 -11.24 -8.27
N GLU A 323 -6.08 -11.80 -9.39
CA GLU A 323 -6.62 -11.57 -10.72
C GLU A 323 -7.72 -12.59 -11.07
N HIS A 324 -8.34 -12.42 -12.23
CA HIS A 324 -9.33 -13.35 -12.76
C HIS A 324 -8.88 -14.82 -12.66
N GLY A 325 -9.72 -15.66 -12.06
CA GLY A 325 -9.49 -17.09 -11.84
C GLY A 325 -8.57 -17.43 -10.66
N GLN A 326 -7.88 -16.45 -10.06
CA GLN A 326 -7.01 -16.70 -8.89
C GLN A 326 -7.82 -16.84 -7.61
N SER A 327 -7.37 -17.74 -6.73
CA SER A 327 -8.07 -18.16 -5.52
C SER A 327 -7.09 -18.57 -4.41
N PHE A 328 -7.64 -18.87 -3.24
CA PHE A 328 -6.93 -19.58 -2.18
C PHE A 328 -7.78 -20.80 -1.80
N GLU A 329 -7.27 -22.00 -2.09
CA GLU A 329 -7.86 -23.27 -1.69
C GLU A 329 -8.08 -23.36 -0.18
N GLN A 330 -8.87 -24.35 0.23
CA GLN A 330 -9.32 -24.53 1.59
C GLN A 330 -8.16 -24.72 2.59
N HIS A 331 -8.11 -23.92 3.64
CA HIS A 331 -7.05 -23.96 4.65
C HIS A 331 -7.50 -23.49 6.05
N PHE A 332 -6.54 -23.56 6.99
CA PHE A 332 -6.59 -22.93 8.30
C PHE A 332 -5.45 -21.93 8.42
N ASP A 333 -5.67 -20.89 9.23
CA ASP A 333 -4.60 -19.94 9.57
C ASP A 333 -3.82 -20.34 10.82
N TYR A 334 -4.40 -21.17 11.71
CA TYR A 334 -3.67 -21.72 12.85
C TYR A 334 -2.66 -22.78 12.42
N PHE A 335 -1.59 -22.92 13.20
CA PHE A 335 -0.68 -24.06 13.08
C PHE A 335 -1.38 -25.32 13.58
N ILE A 336 -1.47 -26.32 12.71
CA ILE A 336 -2.13 -27.60 12.97
C ILE A 336 -1.40 -28.34 14.11
N PRO A 337 -2.05 -28.62 15.25
CA PRO A 337 -1.40 -29.24 16.41
C PRO A 337 -0.73 -30.59 16.13
N GLU A 338 -1.26 -31.38 15.21
CA GLU A 338 -0.69 -32.67 14.81
C GLU A 338 0.62 -32.53 14.03
N ARG A 339 0.88 -31.33 13.46
CA ARG A 339 2.07 -31.01 12.66
C ARG A 339 3.09 -30.19 13.43
N PHE A 340 2.63 -29.35 14.35
CA PHE A 340 3.48 -28.41 15.09
C PHE A 340 3.34 -28.60 16.59
N THR A 341 4.45 -28.94 17.23
CA THR A 341 4.53 -29.13 18.69
C THR A 341 4.92 -27.82 19.37
N MET A 342 4.33 -27.54 20.54
CA MET A 342 4.66 -26.35 21.33
C MET A 342 6.17 -26.32 21.68
N GLY A 343 6.80 -25.14 21.51
CA GLY A 343 8.24 -24.98 21.71
C GLY A 343 9.12 -25.49 20.56
N GLN A 344 8.52 -25.80 19.41
CA GLN A 344 9.23 -26.15 18.18
C GLN A 344 8.65 -25.41 16.97
N GLY A 345 9.50 -25.15 15.97
CA GLY A 345 9.09 -24.56 14.69
C GLY A 345 8.41 -23.19 14.87
N PRO A 346 7.35 -22.88 14.12
CA PRO A 346 6.71 -21.56 14.19
C PRO A 346 6.06 -21.28 15.55
N LEU A 347 5.75 -22.30 16.38
CA LEU A 347 5.14 -22.10 17.71
C LEU A 347 6.15 -21.62 18.76
N GLU A 348 7.44 -21.90 18.58
CA GLU A 348 8.51 -21.40 19.47
C GLU A 348 8.58 -19.86 19.46
N PHE A 349 8.35 -19.26 18.29
CA PHE A 349 8.45 -17.82 18.06
C PHE A 349 7.06 -17.21 17.85
N GLY A 350 6.36 -16.97 18.95
CA GLY A 350 5.05 -16.26 18.96
C GLY A 350 3.84 -17.11 19.34
N GLY A 351 3.99 -18.41 19.64
CA GLY A 351 2.86 -19.27 20.02
C GLY A 351 1.85 -19.49 18.89
N GLN A 352 0.59 -19.80 19.19
CA GLN A 352 -0.43 -20.04 18.15
C GLN A 352 -0.87 -18.74 17.45
N ARG A 353 -1.33 -18.81 16.19
CA ARG A 353 -2.12 -17.73 15.56
C ARG A 353 -3.53 -17.77 16.14
N ILE A 354 -3.86 -16.82 17.01
CA ILE A 354 -5.14 -16.78 17.76
C ILE A 354 -6.27 -16.11 16.99
N ALA A 355 -5.94 -15.24 16.02
CA ALA A 355 -6.92 -14.57 15.18
C ALA A 355 -6.30 -14.14 13.84
N THR A 356 -7.15 -13.95 12.85
CA THR A 356 -6.79 -13.41 11.54
C THR A 356 -7.61 -12.16 11.27
N GLN A 357 -6.96 -11.15 10.70
CA GLN A 357 -7.60 -9.94 10.18
C GLN A 357 -7.41 -9.87 8.66
N LEU A 358 -8.51 -9.86 7.92
CA LEU A 358 -8.57 -9.69 6.47
C LEU A 358 -9.22 -8.35 6.14
N LEU A 359 -8.44 -7.45 5.55
CA LEU A 359 -8.84 -6.09 5.23
C LEU A 359 -8.96 -5.92 3.72
N TYR A 360 -10.18 -5.71 3.23
CA TYR A 360 -10.46 -5.60 1.80
C TYR A 360 -10.12 -4.19 1.31
N LEU A 361 -9.15 -4.08 0.40
CA LEU A 361 -8.54 -2.80 0.03
C LEU A 361 -9.21 -2.13 -1.18
N ASN A 362 -10.04 -2.84 -1.93
CA ASN A 362 -10.71 -2.25 -3.09
C ASN A 362 -12.11 -2.83 -3.32
N ALA A 363 -12.82 -2.26 -4.27
CA ALA A 363 -14.12 -2.70 -4.77
C ALA A 363 -14.03 -2.88 -6.30
N GLY A 364 -15.16 -3.21 -6.95
CA GLY A 364 -15.25 -3.31 -8.41
C GLY A 364 -14.80 -4.66 -8.97
N PHE A 365 -14.92 -5.73 -8.18
CA PHE A 365 -14.68 -7.11 -8.60
C PHE A 365 -15.88 -7.99 -8.22
N THR A 366 -16.06 -9.11 -8.91
CA THR A 366 -17.05 -10.16 -8.56
C THR A 366 -16.33 -11.47 -8.23
N GLY A 367 -16.99 -12.35 -7.51
CA GLY A 367 -16.31 -13.46 -6.83
C GLY A 367 -15.41 -12.93 -5.70
N GLY A 368 -14.37 -13.68 -5.35
CA GLY A 368 -13.39 -13.21 -4.36
C GLY A 368 -13.92 -13.19 -2.91
N GLU A 369 -15.03 -13.84 -2.60
CA GLU A 369 -15.55 -13.97 -1.24
C GLU A 369 -14.62 -14.78 -0.33
N THR A 370 -14.81 -14.65 0.98
CA THR A 370 -14.24 -15.58 1.95
C THR A 370 -15.34 -16.54 2.42
N ARG A 371 -15.16 -17.83 2.14
CA ARG A 371 -16.13 -18.88 2.52
C ARG A 371 -15.59 -19.71 3.67
N PHE A 372 -16.38 -19.86 4.73
CA PHE A 372 -16.12 -20.77 5.85
C PHE A 372 -16.95 -22.04 5.64
N ASP A 373 -16.33 -23.06 5.05
CA ASP A 373 -17.06 -24.22 4.53
C ASP A 373 -17.76 -25.03 5.62
N ARG A 374 -17.11 -25.16 6.79
CA ARG A 374 -17.67 -25.91 7.94
C ARG A 374 -18.74 -25.16 8.70
N ALA A 375 -18.77 -23.83 8.56
CA ALA A 375 -19.75 -22.95 9.17
C ALA A 375 -20.88 -22.58 8.21
N GLU A 376 -20.83 -23.08 6.96
CA GLU A 376 -21.77 -22.76 5.87
C GLU A 376 -21.99 -21.25 5.69
N MET A 377 -20.91 -20.47 5.87
CA MET A 377 -20.95 -19.01 5.89
C MET A 377 -20.09 -18.42 4.76
N VAL A 378 -20.61 -17.38 4.11
CA VAL A 378 -19.90 -16.62 3.07
C VAL A 378 -19.87 -15.15 3.47
N ILE A 379 -18.69 -14.56 3.48
CA ILE A 379 -18.48 -13.14 3.74
C ILE A 379 -18.14 -12.43 2.44
N GLN A 380 -18.99 -11.46 2.09
CA GLN A 380 -18.81 -10.60 0.93
C GLN A 380 -17.79 -9.50 1.24
N PRO A 381 -16.83 -9.24 0.34
CA PRO A 381 -15.84 -8.18 0.53
C PRO A 381 -16.48 -6.80 0.37
N GLU A 382 -16.08 -5.87 1.22
CA GLU A 382 -16.48 -4.47 1.18
C GLU A 382 -15.22 -3.62 1.37
N ARG A 383 -14.97 -2.65 0.47
CA ARG A 383 -13.77 -1.81 0.56
C ARG A 383 -13.69 -1.12 1.93
N GLY A 384 -12.52 -1.18 2.56
CA GLY A 384 -12.28 -0.61 3.88
C GLY A 384 -12.87 -1.44 5.04
N MET A 385 -13.56 -2.56 4.78
CA MET A 385 -14.00 -3.49 5.82
C MET A 385 -12.86 -4.41 6.24
N CYS A 386 -12.68 -4.58 7.55
CA CYS A 386 -11.87 -5.63 8.13
C CYS A 386 -12.78 -6.75 8.65
N MET A 387 -12.62 -7.94 8.09
CA MET A 387 -13.11 -9.16 8.73
C MET A 387 -12.06 -9.65 9.72
N MET A 388 -12.49 -9.98 10.93
CA MET A 388 -11.65 -10.62 11.94
C MET A 388 -12.30 -11.91 12.39
N PHE A 389 -11.58 -13.02 12.33
CA PHE A 389 -12.03 -14.29 12.88
C PHE A 389 -11.02 -14.87 13.85
N HIS A 390 -11.53 -15.54 14.89
CA HIS A 390 -10.69 -16.12 15.93
C HIS A 390 -10.38 -17.57 15.58
N ASN A 391 -9.10 -17.85 15.37
CA ASN A 391 -8.58 -19.18 15.06
C ASN A 391 -8.61 -20.13 16.27
N VAL A 392 -8.80 -19.57 17.47
CA VAL A 392 -8.94 -20.33 18.71
C VAL A 392 -10.22 -19.94 19.46
N LYS A 393 -10.74 -20.90 20.21
CA LYS A 393 -11.81 -20.72 21.19
C LYS A 393 -11.28 -20.03 22.46
N PRO A 394 -12.16 -19.52 23.35
CA PRO A 394 -11.74 -18.90 24.60
C PRO A 394 -10.93 -19.81 25.54
N ASP A 395 -11.01 -21.13 25.35
CA ASP A 395 -10.20 -22.14 26.05
C ASP A 395 -8.83 -22.39 25.39
N HIS A 396 -8.45 -21.57 24.40
CA HIS A 396 -7.21 -21.62 23.62
C HIS A 396 -7.08 -22.83 22.66
N ASN A 397 -8.09 -23.69 22.55
CA ASN A 397 -8.10 -24.75 21.55
C ASN A 397 -8.37 -24.17 20.15
N VAL A 398 -7.69 -24.68 19.13
CA VAL A 398 -7.94 -24.29 17.74
C VAL A 398 -9.40 -24.56 17.37
N ASP A 399 -10.02 -23.65 16.61
CA ASP A 399 -11.42 -23.75 16.20
C ASP A 399 -11.51 -24.34 14.78
N PRO A 400 -11.89 -25.62 14.63
CA PRO A 400 -11.92 -26.26 13.31
C PRO A 400 -13.02 -25.70 12.39
N LEU A 401 -13.93 -24.86 12.89
CA LEU A 401 -14.94 -24.19 12.08
C LEU A 401 -14.36 -23.01 11.28
N THR A 402 -13.15 -22.54 11.61
CA THR A 402 -12.45 -21.45 10.90
C THR A 402 -11.84 -21.87 9.57
N ARG A 403 -12.03 -23.13 9.16
CA ARG A 403 -11.59 -23.62 7.84
C ARG A 403 -12.24 -22.77 6.75
N HIS A 404 -11.43 -22.16 5.92
CA HIS A 404 -11.93 -21.20 4.95
C HIS A 404 -11.20 -21.25 3.60
N THR A 405 -11.86 -20.67 2.61
CA THR A 405 -11.44 -20.63 1.20
C THR A 405 -11.58 -19.21 0.69
N GLY A 406 -10.59 -18.72 -0.05
CA GLY A 406 -10.70 -17.51 -0.86
C GLY A 406 -11.26 -17.86 -2.23
N VAL A 407 -12.55 -17.59 -2.44
CA VAL A 407 -13.25 -17.90 -3.70
C VAL A 407 -12.56 -17.20 -4.87
N ALA A 408 -12.56 -17.83 -6.04
CA ALA A 408 -11.93 -17.28 -7.23
C ALA A 408 -12.53 -15.91 -7.60
N VAL A 409 -11.67 -15.00 -8.08
CA VAL A 409 -12.13 -13.72 -8.65
C VAL A 409 -12.69 -13.98 -10.04
N GLU A 410 -13.93 -13.59 -10.29
CA GLU A 410 -14.61 -13.79 -11.58
C GLU A 410 -14.42 -12.60 -12.52
N THR A 411 -14.44 -11.37 -11.99
CA THR A 411 -14.18 -10.14 -12.76
C THR A 411 -13.42 -9.13 -11.92
N GLY A 412 -12.63 -8.26 -12.55
CA GLY A 412 -11.82 -7.27 -11.86
C GLY A 412 -10.57 -7.84 -11.18
N VAL A 413 -10.06 -7.11 -10.18
CA VAL A 413 -8.89 -7.49 -9.38
C VAL A 413 -9.24 -7.27 -7.91
N LYS A 414 -8.92 -8.23 -7.05
CA LYS A 414 -9.12 -8.12 -5.59
C LYS A 414 -7.78 -7.85 -4.91
N TRP A 415 -7.76 -6.83 -4.06
CA TRP A 415 -6.66 -6.51 -3.15
C TRP A 415 -7.08 -6.72 -1.69
N LEU A 416 -6.20 -7.35 -0.94
CA LEU A 416 -6.47 -7.77 0.44
C LEU A 416 -5.21 -7.56 1.27
N LEU A 417 -5.31 -6.96 2.45
CA LEU A 417 -4.28 -7.03 3.47
C LEU A 417 -4.68 -8.10 4.48
N SER A 418 -3.84 -9.12 4.65
CA SER A 418 -3.96 -10.14 5.68
C SER A 418 -2.99 -9.86 6.82
N ARG A 419 -3.43 -10.07 8.05
CA ARG A 419 -2.59 -10.01 9.23
C ARG A 419 -2.98 -11.12 10.20
N TRP A 420 -2.00 -11.96 10.55
CA TRP A 420 -2.17 -12.99 11.57
C TRP A 420 -1.75 -12.45 12.94
N ILE A 421 -2.58 -12.68 13.96
CA ILE A 421 -2.33 -12.29 15.34
C ILE A 421 -1.86 -13.52 16.13
N ARG A 422 -0.76 -13.38 16.84
CA ARG A 422 -0.05 -14.38 17.62
C ARG A 422 -0.41 -14.31 19.10
N GLU A 423 -0.32 -15.44 19.79
CA GLU A 423 -0.54 -15.54 21.23
C GLU A 423 0.50 -14.74 22.03
N LEU A 424 1.75 -14.78 21.60
CA LEU A 424 2.87 -14.05 22.22
C LEU A 424 3.40 -12.96 21.27
N PRO A 425 4.07 -11.91 21.79
CA PRO A 425 4.73 -10.92 20.96
C PRO A 425 5.69 -11.58 19.97
N SER A 426 5.56 -11.20 18.72
CA SER A 426 6.39 -11.65 17.62
C SER A 426 7.66 -10.79 17.53
N ASP A 427 8.57 -10.91 18.50
CA ASP A 427 9.97 -10.47 18.35
C ASP A 427 10.72 -11.53 17.50
N CYS A 428 10.29 -11.72 16.25
CA CYS A 428 10.89 -12.72 15.36
C CYS A 428 11.92 -12.02 14.45
N PRO A 429 13.25 -12.25 14.62
CA PRO A 429 14.20 -11.94 13.57
C PRO A 429 13.81 -12.74 12.35
N ALA A 430 13.62 -12.08 11.21
CA ALA A 430 13.21 -12.72 9.98
C ALA A 430 14.10 -13.93 9.63
N ALA A 431 13.59 -15.14 9.81
CA ALA A 431 14.19 -16.34 9.23
C ALA A 431 13.11 -17.41 9.10
N THR A 432 12.67 -17.60 7.84
CA THR A 432 12.36 -18.89 7.21
C THR A 432 11.28 -19.79 7.85
N HIS A 433 10.47 -20.48 7.05
CA HIS A 433 9.52 -21.54 7.44
C HIS A 433 8.05 -21.15 7.75
N ASP A 434 7.48 -20.18 7.02
CA ASP A 434 6.00 -20.15 6.82
C ASP A 434 5.57 -21.09 5.67
N ARG A 435 6.54 -21.80 5.07
CA ARG A 435 6.41 -22.60 3.85
C ARG A 435 5.70 -23.94 4.05
N ASP A 436 5.30 -24.26 5.28
CA ASP A 436 4.79 -25.58 5.66
C ASP A 436 3.39 -25.54 6.29
N VAL A 437 2.65 -24.43 6.23
CA VAL A 437 1.37 -24.33 6.97
C VAL A 437 0.19 -25.03 6.26
N TYR A 438 0.25 -25.21 4.93
CA TYR A 438 -0.97 -25.39 4.14
C TYR A 438 -1.28 -26.79 3.57
N ARG A 439 -0.48 -27.84 3.82
CA ARG A 439 -0.79 -29.16 3.22
C ARG A 439 -2.09 -29.76 3.78
N PRO A 440 -3.04 -30.19 2.93
CA PRO A 440 -4.13 -31.06 3.38
C PRO A 440 -3.55 -32.40 3.85
N ALA A 441 -4.09 -32.93 4.94
CA ALA A 441 -3.81 -34.31 5.35
C ALA A 441 -4.30 -35.24 4.24
N THR A 442 -3.38 -35.89 3.53
CA THR A 442 -3.71 -37.04 2.69
C THR A 442 -4.26 -38.13 3.61
N ALA A 443 -5.41 -38.67 3.22
CA ALA A 443 -6.12 -39.76 3.92
C ALA A 443 -5.23 -40.98 4.20
#